data_AF-A0A7C1ZZG3-F1
#
_entry.id   AF-A0A7C1ZZG3-F1
#
_cell.length_a   1.000
_cell.length_b   1.000
_cell.length_c   1.000
_cell.angle_alpha   90.00
_cell.angle_beta   90.00
_cell.angle_gamma   90.00
#
_symmetry.space_group_name_H-M   'P 1'
#
loop_
_entity.id
_entity.type
_entity.pdbx_description
1 polymer ?
#
loop_
_entity_poly.entity_id
_entity_poly.type
_entity_poly.pdbx_seq_one_letter_code
_entity_poly.pdbx_strand_id
1 'polypeptide(L)'
;MQRNLFKSILIFGILVLFFGTIAAIIYVGLTSDKSFTTSIQQDEYTLIGTTGSSMRNEDWWDYNWSYRKKITFNHTLISNNLSNFTALIYLDSDAEVASHAQVDGDDIVFVDWKDNVTKLNHEIEYYENGTLYAWVNVTRLCCSTDTNIWMYYGNPICSCQENVADTWDSHYTMVQHMTDLTALTTKDSTYRNFNGTKKGVNMPEEVNGKIFKGQDFSAANTEYIEIPTSYGEPNGIPLAPDYDVPWTIEAWIKRKTTGSDQAIMSKMYSYGTCTGWMLDIEDNDKINLWLVYRKNIPFFKWNQIETTETYTAVDRWYYVVGTCNGNTRTSGMNIFVNGNIVGKTTVSDTLDRNPPGGPEHTMADATANIGARRSDGIDNCHFDGIIDEVRFTYNAVRNASWINTSYMNQNDPESFITVDVEESK
;
A
#
# COMPACT_ATOMS: atom_id res chain seq x y z
N MET A 1 -8.74 83.88 25.31
CA MET A 1 -9.54 83.18 26.34
C MET A 1 -10.68 82.53 25.58
N GLN A 2 -10.84 81.23 25.39
CA GLN A 2 -10.47 80.04 26.14
C GLN A 2 -10.49 78.86 25.12
N ARG A 3 -9.58 77.89 25.30
CA ARG A 3 -9.61 76.59 24.60
C ARG A 3 -10.96 75.90 24.87
N ASN A 4 -11.53 75.26 23.86
CA ASN A 4 -12.35 74.06 24.06
C ASN A 4 -11.97 73.02 23.00
N LEU A 5 -11.19 72.03 23.45
CA LEU A 5 -11.07 70.74 22.78
C LEU A 5 -12.44 70.05 22.85
N PHE A 6 -13.03 69.72 21.70
CA PHE A 6 -13.98 68.62 21.62
C PHE A 6 -13.29 67.47 20.87
N LYS A 7 -12.96 66.42 21.62
CA LYS A 7 -12.64 65.10 21.07
C LYS A 7 -13.95 64.54 20.50
N SER A 8 -14.05 64.38 19.18
CA SER A 8 -15.10 63.53 18.60
C SER A 8 -14.54 62.13 18.39
N ILE A 9 -15.13 61.19 19.12
CA ILE A 9 -14.89 59.75 19.05
C ILE A 9 -15.56 59.24 17.77
N LEU A 10 -14.80 58.54 16.92
CA LEU A 10 -15.31 57.85 15.75
C LEU A 10 -15.96 56.54 16.23
N ILE A 11 -17.30 56.44 16.19
CA ILE A 11 -18.03 55.19 16.44
C ILE A 11 -18.46 54.63 15.08
N PHE A 12 -17.83 53.55 14.63
CA PHE A 12 -18.35 52.75 13.51
C PHE A 12 -19.43 51.81 14.05
N GLY A 13 -20.68 52.02 13.63
CA GLY A 13 -21.76 51.06 13.84
C GLY A 13 -22.14 50.41 12.50
N ILE A 14 -22.09 49.08 12.43
CA ILE A 14 -22.62 48.32 11.30
C ILE A 14 -24.08 48.00 11.62
N LEU A 15 -25.01 48.42 10.76
CA LEU A 15 -26.42 48.00 10.82
C LEU A 15 -26.66 47.03 9.67
N VAL A 16 -26.93 45.77 9.99
CA VAL A 16 -27.33 44.75 9.00
C VAL A 16 -28.85 44.61 9.08
N LEU A 17 -29.55 44.87 7.98
CA LEU A 17 -30.99 44.60 7.85
C LEU A 17 -31.17 43.45 6.85
N PHE A 18 -31.93 42.44 7.26
CA PHE A 18 -32.23 41.27 6.44
C PHE A 18 -33.59 41.41 5.76
N PHE A 19 -33.61 41.24 4.45
CA PHE A 19 -34.82 41.01 3.66
C PHE A 19 -34.62 39.74 2.82
N GLY A 20 -34.95 38.57 3.37
CA GLY A 20 -34.72 37.29 2.71
C GLY A 20 -33.23 36.91 2.64
N THR A 21 -32.79 36.25 1.56
CA THR A 21 -31.44 35.66 1.39
C THR A 21 -30.37 36.65 0.90
N ILE A 22 -30.64 37.94 0.86
CA ILE A 22 -29.67 38.96 0.41
C ILE A 22 -29.33 39.88 1.58
N ALA A 23 -28.03 40.08 1.82
CA ALA A 23 -27.51 41.07 2.74
C ALA A 23 -26.93 42.26 1.95
N ALA A 24 -27.36 43.48 2.28
CA ALA A 24 -26.74 44.70 1.79
C ALA A 24 -25.93 45.34 2.93
N ILE A 25 -24.65 45.67 2.66
CA ILE A 25 -23.79 46.39 3.60
C ILE A 25 -23.81 47.87 3.21
N ILE A 26 -24.35 48.73 4.07
CA ILE A 26 -24.37 50.18 3.87
C ILE A 26 -23.32 50.81 4.79
N TYR A 27 -22.33 51.49 4.23
CA TYR A 27 -21.40 52.33 5.00
C TYR A 27 -21.99 53.73 5.17
N VAL A 28 -22.37 54.09 6.39
CA VAL A 28 -22.83 55.44 6.71
C VAL A 28 -21.71 56.20 7.40
N GLY A 29 -21.04 57.10 6.67
CA GLY A 29 -20.11 58.07 7.24
C GLY A 29 -20.88 59.32 7.69
N LEU A 30 -20.90 59.62 8.98
CA LEU A 30 -21.43 60.89 9.50
C LEU A 30 -20.29 61.91 9.61
N THR A 31 -20.26 62.88 8.70
CA THR A 31 -19.53 64.13 8.91
C THR A 31 -20.54 65.27 8.97
N SER A 32 -20.40 66.14 9.97
CA SER A 32 -21.24 67.32 10.13
C SER A 32 -21.14 68.22 8.90
N ASP A 33 -22.31 68.62 8.41
CA ASP A 33 -22.61 69.60 7.37
C ASP A 33 -22.60 69.14 5.89
N LYS A 34 -23.78 69.38 5.31
CA LYS A 34 -24.16 69.46 3.89
C LYS A 34 -24.64 68.16 3.22
N SER A 35 -25.95 68.15 2.98
CA SER A 35 -26.74 67.45 1.95
C SER A 35 -26.01 66.48 1.01
N PHE A 36 -26.49 65.23 0.95
CA PHE A 36 -26.19 64.31 -0.14
C PHE A 36 -27.44 64.02 -0.97
N THR A 37 -27.30 64.24 -2.27
CA THR A 37 -28.21 63.75 -3.32
C THR A 37 -28.03 62.24 -3.49
N THR A 38 -29.14 61.50 -3.45
CA THR A 38 -29.17 60.08 -3.81
C THR A 38 -29.21 59.95 -5.33
N SER A 39 -28.13 59.50 -5.95
CA SER A 39 -28.17 58.95 -7.31
C SER A 39 -28.32 57.44 -7.22
N ILE A 40 -29.50 56.93 -7.60
CA ILE A 40 -29.68 55.50 -7.85
C ILE A 40 -29.13 55.26 -9.25
N GLN A 41 -27.93 54.69 -9.35
CA GLN A 41 -27.48 54.07 -10.59
C GLN A 41 -28.12 52.68 -10.63
N GLN A 42 -29.08 52.50 -11.54
CA GLN A 42 -29.62 51.19 -11.85
C GLN A 42 -28.60 50.52 -12.78
N ASP A 43 -27.59 49.90 -12.20
CA ASP A 43 -26.78 48.94 -12.95
C ASP A 43 -27.63 47.67 -13.08
N GLU A 44 -28.01 47.34 -14.33
CA GLU A 44 -28.49 46.00 -14.65
C GLU A 44 -27.33 45.03 -14.41
N TYR A 45 -27.23 44.52 -13.19
CA TYR A 45 -26.45 43.31 -12.93
C TYR A 45 -27.19 42.18 -13.64
N THR A 46 -26.69 41.79 -14.81
CA THR A 46 -27.01 40.47 -15.33
C THR A 46 -26.44 39.51 -14.31
N LEU A 47 -27.32 38.90 -13.51
CA LEU A 47 -26.95 37.73 -12.74
C LEU A 47 -26.58 36.69 -13.78
N ILE A 48 -25.29 36.53 -14.06
CA ILE A 48 -24.81 35.32 -14.72
C ILE A 48 -25.10 34.25 -13.69
N GLY A 49 -26.26 33.62 -13.82
CA GLY A 49 -26.53 32.37 -13.16
C GLY A 49 -25.41 31.44 -13.58
N THR A 50 -24.48 31.18 -12.68
CA THR A 50 -23.71 29.95 -12.70
C THR A 50 -24.73 28.83 -12.56
N THR A 51 -25.38 28.47 -13.67
CA THR A 51 -25.65 27.07 -13.95
C THR A 51 -24.34 26.38 -13.65
N GLY A 52 -24.33 25.50 -12.65
CA GLY A 52 -23.12 24.83 -12.18
C GLY A 52 -22.28 24.41 -13.37
N SER A 53 -21.26 25.21 -13.67
CA SER A 53 -20.20 24.78 -14.53
C SER A 53 -19.60 23.63 -13.75
N SER A 54 -19.69 22.41 -14.30
CA SER A 54 -18.66 21.44 -13.99
C SER A 54 -17.35 22.21 -14.20
N MET A 55 -16.60 22.50 -13.14
CA MET A 55 -15.23 22.95 -13.30
C MET A 55 -14.58 21.84 -14.10
N ARG A 56 -14.46 22.04 -15.41
CA ARG A 56 -13.57 21.18 -16.18
C ARG A 56 -12.22 21.36 -15.52
N ASN A 57 -11.61 20.24 -15.22
CA ASN A 57 -10.28 20.16 -14.66
C ASN A 57 -9.25 20.53 -15.74
N GLU A 58 -9.46 21.65 -16.43
CA GLU A 58 -8.63 22.15 -17.55
C GLU A 58 -7.39 22.88 -17.02
N ASP A 59 -7.36 23.24 -15.74
CA ASP A 59 -6.14 23.77 -15.14
C ASP A 59 -5.08 22.67 -15.09
N TRP A 60 -3.85 23.05 -15.43
CA TRP A 60 -2.70 22.17 -15.43
C TRP A 60 -2.05 22.17 -14.05
N TRP A 61 -1.69 21.01 -13.51
CA TRP A 61 -1.05 20.92 -12.19
C TRP A 61 0.27 21.72 -12.14
N ASP A 62 1.15 21.49 -13.11
CA ASP A 62 2.40 22.22 -13.29
C ASP A 62 2.72 22.37 -14.78
N TYR A 63 2.76 23.61 -15.27
CA TYR A 63 2.98 23.96 -16.68
C TYR A 63 4.34 23.52 -17.24
N ASN A 64 5.25 22.95 -16.46
CA ASN A 64 6.47 22.32 -16.99
C ASN A 64 6.21 20.91 -17.54
N TRP A 65 5.17 20.23 -17.06
CA TRP A 65 4.67 18.98 -17.66
C TRP A 65 3.82 19.32 -18.87
N SER A 66 3.99 18.61 -19.98
CA SER A 66 3.33 18.96 -21.25
C SER A 66 2.17 18.05 -21.58
N TYR A 67 2.12 16.88 -20.95
CA TYR A 67 1.12 15.85 -21.20
C TYR A 67 0.53 15.31 -19.90
N ARG A 68 -0.71 14.85 -19.96
CA ARG A 68 -1.35 14.08 -18.89
C ARG A 68 -2.35 13.06 -19.44
N LYS A 69 -2.59 12.01 -18.66
CA LYS A 69 -3.67 11.04 -18.89
C LYS A 69 -4.51 10.91 -17.62
N LYS A 70 -5.83 10.80 -17.77
CA LYS A 70 -6.72 10.46 -16.66
C LYS A 70 -6.70 8.96 -16.44
N ILE A 71 -6.49 8.53 -15.20
CA ILE A 71 -6.63 7.15 -14.78
C ILE A 71 -7.89 7.04 -13.93
N THR A 72 -8.73 6.06 -14.26
CA THR A 72 -10.02 5.81 -13.59
C THR A 72 -10.01 4.41 -12.98
N PHE A 73 -10.11 4.31 -11.66
CA PHE A 73 -10.26 3.05 -10.94
C PHE A 73 -11.70 2.58 -10.97
N ASN A 74 -11.93 1.35 -11.44
CA ASN A 74 -13.24 0.74 -11.55
C ASN A 74 -13.79 0.35 -10.18
N HIS A 75 -14.79 1.08 -9.69
CA HIS A 75 -15.36 0.84 -8.35
C HIS A 75 -16.02 -0.54 -8.19
N THR A 76 -16.43 -1.20 -9.29
CA THR A 76 -17.08 -2.52 -9.22
C THR A 76 -16.13 -3.64 -8.78
N LEU A 77 -14.82 -3.37 -8.80
CA LEU A 77 -13.76 -4.29 -8.37
C LEU A 77 -13.24 -3.96 -6.97
N ILE A 78 -13.90 -3.03 -6.26
CA ILE A 78 -13.51 -2.53 -4.95
C ILE A 78 -14.65 -2.84 -3.97
N SER A 79 -14.42 -3.73 -3.00
CA SER A 79 -15.51 -4.23 -2.15
C SER A 79 -15.93 -3.30 -1.01
N ASN A 80 -15.10 -2.32 -0.64
CA ASN A 80 -15.39 -1.30 0.36
C ASN A 80 -14.47 -0.10 0.14
N ASN A 81 -14.84 1.07 0.67
CA ASN A 81 -14.00 2.25 0.60
C ASN A 81 -12.67 1.99 1.34
N LEU A 82 -11.55 2.28 0.67
CA LEU A 82 -10.21 2.15 1.22
C LEU A 82 -9.57 3.53 1.33
N SER A 83 -8.67 3.69 2.28
CA SER A 83 -7.88 4.91 2.47
C SER A 83 -6.40 4.58 2.40
N ASN A 84 -5.63 5.48 1.76
CA ASN A 84 -4.19 5.34 1.54
C ASN A 84 -3.81 3.98 0.94
N PHE A 85 -4.57 3.53 -0.07
CA PHE A 85 -4.36 2.23 -0.70
C PHE A 85 -3.31 2.36 -1.80
N THR A 86 -2.25 1.55 -1.71
CA THR A 86 -1.19 1.49 -2.74
C THR A 86 -1.65 0.61 -3.90
N ALA A 87 -2.05 1.25 -5.01
CA ALA A 87 -2.53 0.58 -6.21
C ALA A 87 -1.42 0.43 -7.25
N LEU A 88 -1.35 -0.72 -7.91
CA LEU A 88 -0.57 -0.94 -9.12
C LEU A 88 -1.25 -0.24 -10.31
N ILE A 89 -0.49 0.63 -10.97
CA ILE A 89 -0.78 1.18 -12.28
C ILE A 89 0.10 0.44 -13.27
N TYR A 90 -0.53 -0.25 -14.22
CA TYR A 90 0.13 -0.96 -15.30
C TYR A 90 -0.24 -0.34 -16.65
N LEU A 91 0.76 -0.07 -17.47
CA LEU A 91 0.60 0.28 -18.88
C LEU A 91 1.40 -0.73 -19.71
N ASP A 92 0.77 -1.32 -20.73
CA ASP A 92 1.47 -2.13 -21.72
C ASP A 92 1.86 -1.27 -22.92
N SER A 93 3.15 -0.94 -23.02
CA SER A 93 3.72 -0.30 -24.22
C SER A 93 2.93 0.94 -24.71
N ASP A 94 2.51 1.82 -23.80
CA ASP A 94 1.72 3.02 -24.16
C ASP A 94 2.57 3.97 -25.03
N ALA A 95 2.19 4.10 -26.30
CA ALA A 95 2.97 4.82 -27.30
C ALA A 95 3.11 6.32 -27.01
N GLU A 96 2.11 6.94 -26.37
CA GLU A 96 2.13 8.37 -26.04
C GLU A 96 3.11 8.60 -24.88
N VAL A 97 3.01 7.78 -23.82
CA VAL A 97 3.96 7.82 -22.70
C VAL A 97 5.38 7.50 -23.16
N ALA A 98 5.56 6.50 -24.04
CA ALA A 98 6.87 6.15 -24.61
C ALA A 98 7.51 7.31 -25.39
N SER A 99 6.70 8.14 -26.05
CA SER A 99 7.17 9.23 -26.91
C SER A 99 7.51 10.51 -26.16
N HIS A 100 6.92 10.71 -24.98
CA HIS A 100 6.93 12.00 -24.31
C HIS A 100 7.51 11.99 -22.90
N ALA A 101 7.46 10.87 -22.16
CA ALA A 101 8.11 10.78 -20.85
C ALA A 101 9.65 10.70 -21.00
N GLN A 102 10.37 11.02 -19.94
CA GLN A 102 11.82 10.80 -19.89
C GLN A 102 12.14 9.31 -20.02
N VAL A 103 13.31 8.98 -20.56
CA VAL A 103 13.74 7.59 -20.83
C VAL A 103 13.80 6.75 -19.55
N ASP A 104 14.11 7.39 -18.42
CA ASP A 104 14.14 6.79 -17.08
C ASP A 104 12.81 6.92 -16.32
N GLY A 105 11.79 7.58 -16.90
CA GLY A 105 10.49 7.78 -16.27
C GLY A 105 10.49 8.80 -15.12
N ASP A 106 11.59 9.51 -14.89
CA ASP A 106 11.77 10.42 -13.73
C ASP A 106 10.71 11.53 -13.67
N ASP A 107 10.10 11.86 -14.81
CA ASP A 107 9.06 12.87 -14.94
C ASP A 107 7.63 12.35 -14.80
N ILE A 108 7.41 11.04 -14.63
CA ILE A 108 6.06 10.51 -14.41
C ILE A 108 5.61 10.89 -13.00
N VAL A 109 4.45 11.54 -12.89
CA VAL A 109 3.90 11.96 -11.59
C VAL A 109 2.39 11.82 -11.52
N PHE A 110 1.92 11.33 -10.38
CA PHE A 110 0.49 11.14 -10.11
C PHE A 110 -0.06 12.25 -9.23
N VAL A 111 -1.24 12.77 -9.57
CA VAL A 111 -1.89 13.89 -8.87
C VAL A 111 -3.35 13.55 -8.61
N ASP A 112 -3.87 13.91 -7.43
CA ASP A 112 -5.28 13.75 -7.10
C ASP A 112 -6.14 14.47 -8.16
N TRP A 113 -7.09 13.73 -8.75
CA TRP A 113 -7.94 14.27 -9.79
C TRP A 113 -8.78 15.44 -9.30
N LYS A 114 -9.30 15.38 -8.07
CA LYS A 114 -10.34 16.29 -7.62
C LYS A 114 -9.79 17.68 -7.32
N ASP A 115 -8.62 17.76 -6.69
CA ASP A 115 -7.98 19.04 -6.40
C ASP A 115 -6.94 19.46 -7.45
N ASN A 116 -6.40 18.50 -8.23
CA ASN A 116 -5.36 18.72 -9.24
C ASN A 116 -4.14 19.51 -8.71
N VAL A 117 -3.83 19.32 -7.43
CA VAL A 117 -2.74 19.98 -6.71
C VAL A 117 -1.95 18.96 -5.88
N THR A 118 -2.65 18.02 -5.24
CA THR A 118 -2.04 17.04 -4.34
C THR A 118 -1.31 15.96 -5.13
N LYS A 119 0.02 16.03 -5.11
CA LYS A 119 0.87 14.94 -5.61
C LYS A 119 0.69 13.69 -4.75
N LEU A 120 0.51 12.55 -5.40
CA LEU A 120 0.40 11.24 -4.76
C LEU A 120 1.80 10.59 -4.68
N ASN A 121 2.10 10.00 -3.53
CA ASN A 121 3.34 9.25 -3.36
C ASN A 121 3.30 8.03 -4.27
N HIS A 122 4.39 7.79 -4.98
CA HIS A 122 4.52 6.65 -5.87
C HIS A 122 5.95 6.13 -5.92
N GLU A 123 6.04 4.89 -6.35
CA GLU A 123 7.24 4.15 -6.69
C GLU A 123 7.07 3.59 -8.11
N ILE A 124 8.08 3.74 -8.96
CA ILE A 124 8.14 3.11 -10.27
C ILE A 124 9.02 1.87 -10.11
N GLU A 125 8.38 0.70 -10.16
CA GLU A 125 9.09 -0.58 -10.11
C GLU A 125 9.82 -0.84 -11.44
N TYR A 126 9.17 -0.50 -12.56
CA TYR A 126 9.76 -0.58 -13.89
C TYR A 126 9.12 0.42 -14.84
N TYR A 127 9.96 1.07 -15.64
CA TYR A 127 9.53 1.84 -16.80
C TYR A 127 10.51 1.63 -17.95
N GLU A 128 9.99 1.29 -19.13
CA GLU A 128 10.74 1.30 -20.38
C GLU A 128 9.80 1.39 -21.58
N ASN A 129 10.04 2.35 -22.47
CA ASN A 129 9.33 2.50 -23.75
C ASN A 129 7.79 2.41 -23.61
N GLY A 130 7.22 3.09 -22.61
CA GLY A 130 5.77 3.13 -22.38
C GLY A 130 5.20 1.93 -21.62
N THR A 131 5.99 0.89 -21.36
CA THR A 131 5.63 -0.13 -20.36
C THR A 131 5.91 0.44 -18.98
N LEU A 132 4.91 0.43 -18.08
CA LEU A 132 5.01 1.01 -16.75
C LEU A 132 4.43 0.04 -15.71
N TYR A 133 5.18 -0.19 -14.63
CA TYR A 133 4.70 -0.76 -13.37
C TYR A 133 4.97 0.27 -12.28
N ALA A 134 3.92 0.95 -11.81
CA ALA A 134 4.03 1.96 -10.76
C ALA A 134 3.07 1.66 -9.60
N TRP A 135 3.57 1.75 -8.38
CA TRP A 135 2.79 1.66 -7.16
C TRP A 135 2.43 3.06 -6.70
N VAL A 136 1.14 3.39 -6.62
CA VAL A 136 0.66 4.74 -6.29
C VAL A 136 -0.20 4.70 -5.04
N ASN A 137 0.15 5.50 -4.03
CA ASN A 137 -0.67 5.66 -2.83
C ASN A 137 -1.89 6.53 -3.15
N VAL A 138 -3.05 5.89 -3.33
CA VAL A 138 -4.31 6.58 -3.59
C VAL A 138 -5.00 6.87 -2.26
N THR A 139 -5.10 8.16 -1.92
CA THR A 139 -5.67 8.65 -0.65
C THR A 139 -7.03 8.04 -0.32
N ARG A 140 -7.89 7.85 -1.33
CA ARG A 140 -9.18 7.20 -1.15
C ARG A 140 -9.63 6.49 -2.41
N LEU A 141 -9.89 5.19 -2.30
CA LEU A 141 -10.60 4.40 -3.29
C LEU A 141 -12.06 4.18 -2.84
N CYS A 142 -13.00 4.37 -3.75
CA CYS A 142 -14.43 4.25 -3.48
C CYS A 142 -15.02 2.98 -4.11
N CYS A 143 -15.92 2.30 -3.38
CA CYS A 143 -16.65 1.11 -3.86
C CYS A 143 -17.99 1.41 -4.52
N SER A 144 -18.43 2.68 -4.55
CA SER A 144 -19.74 3.08 -5.07
C SER A 144 -19.68 3.98 -6.30
N THR A 145 -18.50 4.52 -6.61
CA THR A 145 -18.26 5.44 -7.73
C THR A 145 -16.80 5.32 -8.12
N ASP A 146 -16.50 5.43 -9.40
CA ASP A 146 -15.12 5.40 -9.88
C ASP A 146 -14.28 6.48 -9.21
N THR A 147 -13.02 6.15 -8.95
CA THR A 147 -12.03 7.08 -8.41
C THR A 147 -11.11 7.48 -9.54
N ASN A 148 -10.76 8.76 -9.64
CA ASN A 148 -9.87 9.26 -10.69
C ASN A 148 -8.57 9.79 -10.09
N ILE A 149 -7.48 9.67 -10.85
CA ILE A 149 -6.23 10.40 -10.64
C ILE A 149 -5.72 10.91 -11.99
N TRP A 150 -4.83 11.88 -11.96
CA TRP A 150 -4.05 12.27 -13.13
C TRP A 150 -2.68 11.60 -13.10
N MET A 151 -2.17 11.26 -14.28
CA MET A 151 -0.77 10.94 -14.52
C MET A 151 -0.20 11.98 -15.47
N TYR A 152 0.73 12.81 -15.00
CA TYR A 152 1.43 13.82 -15.80
C TYR A 152 2.81 13.29 -16.22
N TYR A 153 3.28 13.71 -17.40
CA TYR A 153 4.62 13.44 -17.94
C TYR A 153 4.99 14.50 -19.01
N GLY A 154 6.17 14.40 -19.61
CA GLY A 154 6.71 15.35 -20.60
C GLY A 154 7.38 16.58 -20.00
N ASN A 155 8.06 16.42 -18.87
CA ASN A 155 8.96 17.44 -18.35
C ASN A 155 10.42 16.99 -18.55
N PRO A 156 11.14 17.49 -19.57
CA PRO A 156 12.44 16.96 -19.96
C PRO A 156 13.60 17.33 -19.02
N ILE A 157 13.35 18.16 -17.99
CA ILE A 157 14.41 18.72 -17.13
C ILE A 157 14.17 18.50 -15.64
N CYS A 158 13.07 17.85 -15.24
CA CYS A 158 12.87 17.54 -13.82
C CYS A 158 13.75 16.38 -13.39
N SER A 159 14.07 16.33 -12.10
CA SER A 159 14.57 15.14 -11.44
C SER A 159 13.44 14.15 -11.16
N CYS A 160 13.80 12.93 -10.75
CA CYS A 160 12.92 11.92 -10.18
C CYS A 160 11.79 12.49 -9.33
N GLN A 161 10.56 12.11 -9.67
CA GLN A 161 9.33 12.51 -8.99
C GLN A 161 8.83 11.50 -7.97
N GLU A 162 9.44 10.33 -7.86
CA GLU A 162 9.03 9.29 -6.91
C GLU A 162 9.14 9.76 -5.45
N ASN A 163 8.32 9.15 -4.59
CA ASN A 163 8.50 9.19 -3.14
C ASN A 163 8.31 7.78 -2.58
N VAL A 164 9.26 6.91 -2.88
CA VAL A 164 9.23 5.48 -2.54
C VAL A 164 8.98 5.27 -1.02
N ALA A 165 9.67 6.05 -0.18
CA ALA A 165 9.60 5.92 1.28
C ALA A 165 8.19 6.11 1.86
N ASP A 166 7.36 6.98 1.26
CA ASP A 166 5.99 7.26 1.71
C ASP A 166 4.91 6.68 0.78
N THR A 167 5.28 5.85 -0.20
CA THR A 167 4.33 5.15 -1.10
C THR A 167 3.58 4.05 -0.36
N TRP A 168 4.29 3.38 0.54
CA TRP A 168 3.77 2.33 1.41
C TRP A 168 3.42 2.94 2.77
N ASP A 169 2.20 2.68 3.28
CA ASP A 169 1.84 3.18 4.60
C ASP A 169 2.74 2.61 5.70
N SER A 170 2.80 3.29 6.85
CA SER A 170 3.76 2.99 7.92
C SER A 170 3.59 1.62 8.57
N HIS A 171 2.47 0.92 8.31
CA HIS A 171 2.27 -0.46 8.76
C HIS A 171 2.98 -1.47 7.87
N TYR A 172 3.26 -1.17 6.59
CA TYR A 172 4.14 -2.01 5.77
C TYR A 172 5.56 -1.90 6.33
N THR A 173 6.02 -2.98 6.95
CA THR A 173 7.39 -3.08 7.47
C THR A 173 8.35 -3.70 6.48
N MET A 174 7.84 -4.38 5.46
CA MET A 174 8.65 -4.94 4.38
C MET A 174 7.79 -5.05 3.12
N VAL A 175 8.34 -4.63 2.00
CA VAL A 175 7.79 -4.80 0.67
C VAL A 175 8.91 -5.26 -0.25
N GLN A 176 8.86 -6.51 -0.66
CA GLN A 176 9.81 -7.11 -1.58
C GLN A 176 9.10 -7.34 -2.92
N HIS A 177 9.40 -6.50 -3.91
CA HIS A 177 9.04 -6.73 -5.32
C HIS A 177 9.84 -7.88 -5.94
N MET A 178 10.74 -8.51 -5.18
CA MET A 178 11.51 -9.67 -5.58
C MET A 178 12.43 -9.43 -6.80
N THR A 179 12.63 -8.18 -7.22
CA THR A 179 13.67 -7.77 -8.17
C THR A 179 15.06 -7.78 -7.50
N ASP A 180 16.09 -8.16 -8.25
CA ASP A 180 17.48 -8.13 -7.81
C ASP A 180 17.97 -6.69 -7.61
N LEU A 181 18.37 -6.36 -6.39
CA LEU A 181 19.22 -5.20 -6.12
C LEU A 181 20.65 -5.48 -6.59
N THR A 182 21.08 -6.72 -6.37
CA THR A 182 22.30 -7.31 -6.93
C THR A 182 22.00 -8.80 -7.15
N ALA A 183 22.89 -9.51 -7.86
CA ALA A 183 22.77 -10.96 -8.00
C ALA A 183 22.79 -11.74 -6.66
N LEU A 184 23.10 -11.09 -5.52
CA LEU A 184 23.09 -11.66 -4.17
C LEU A 184 21.98 -11.12 -3.26
N THR A 185 21.23 -10.09 -3.67
CA THR A 185 20.34 -9.37 -2.76
C THR A 185 19.08 -8.89 -3.44
N THR A 186 17.96 -8.89 -2.74
CA THR A 186 16.70 -8.24 -3.16
C THR A 186 16.47 -6.95 -2.38
N LYS A 187 15.75 -6.01 -2.97
CA LYS A 187 15.47 -4.69 -2.37
C LYS A 187 14.17 -4.71 -1.55
N ASP A 188 14.19 -4.12 -0.36
CA ASP A 188 12.98 -3.70 0.35
C ASP A 188 12.61 -2.27 -0.06
N SER A 189 11.38 -2.08 -0.53
CA SER A 189 10.87 -0.80 -0.98
C SER A 189 10.38 0.11 0.15
N THR A 190 10.36 -0.37 1.39
CA THR A 190 10.09 0.51 2.54
C THR A 190 11.34 1.27 2.98
N TYR A 191 11.15 2.38 3.68
CA TYR A 191 12.26 3.12 4.31
C TYR A 191 13.05 2.30 5.34
N ARG A 192 12.58 1.10 5.72
CA ARG A 192 13.22 0.23 6.71
C ARG A 192 14.37 -0.58 6.14
N ASN A 193 14.45 -0.71 4.81
CA ASN A 193 15.59 -1.30 4.11
C ASN A 193 15.92 -2.72 4.59
N PHE A 194 14.89 -3.55 4.81
CA PHE A 194 15.02 -4.99 5.05
C PHE A 194 15.37 -5.75 3.77
N ASN A 195 16.44 -5.34 3.09
CA ASN A 195 16.94 -5.99 1.88
C ASN A 195 17.24 -7.47 2.17
N GLY A 196 16.81 -8.34 1.25
CA GLY A 196 17.04 -9.77 1.38
C GLY A 196 18.46 -10.13 0.96
N THR A 197 19.05 -11.13 1.62
CA THR A 197 20.30 -11.77 1.21
C THR A 197 19.98 -13.16 0.69
N LYS A 198 20.26 -13.40 -0.59
CA LYS A 198 20.10 -14.71 -1.22
C LYS A 198 21.10 -15.70 -0.62
N LYS A 199 20.77 -16.99 -0.67
CA LYS A 199 21.71 -18.06 -0.26
C LYS A 199 23.04 -18.00 -1.01
N GLY A 200 22.99 -17.61 -2.28
CA GLY A 200 24.14 -17.45 -3.16
C GLY A 200 23.80 -16.59 -4.37
N VAL A 201 24.79 -16.36 -5.24
CA VAL A 201 24.62 -15.59 -6.48
C VAL A 201 23.56 -16.29 -7.33
N ASN A 202 22.47 -15.59 -7.65
CA ASN A 202 21.31 -16.12 -8.38
C ASN A 202 20.73 -17.40 -7.76
N MET A 203 20.71 -17.47 -6.42
CA MET A 203 20.13 -18.59 -5.66
C MET A 203 19.21 -18.06 -4.55
N PRO A 204 17.94 -17.74 -4.85
CA PRO A 204 17.18 -18.03 -6.09
C PRO A 204 17.50 -17.13 -7.31
N GLU A 205 17.13 -17.59 -8.50
CA GLU A 205 17.30 -16.87 -9.78
C GLU A 205 16.15 -15.88 -10.02
N GLU A 206 16.48 -14.68 -10.52
CA GLU A 206 15.46 -13.72 -10.95
C GLU A 206 14.80 -14.18 -12.26
N VAL A 207 13.47 -14.23 -12.26
CA VAL A 207 12.64 -14.61 -13.41
C VAL A 207 11.48 -13.63 -13.56
N ASN A 208 10.67 -13.77 -14.62
CA ASN A 208 9.42 -13.00 -14.70
C ASN A 208 8.45 -13.43 -13.60
N GLY A 209 8.00 -12.46 -12.82
CA GLY A 209 7.07 -12.63 -11.71
C GLY A 209 5.60 -12.64 -12.14
N LYS A 210 4.72 -12.52 -11.16
CA LYS A 210 3.32 -12.17 -11.39
C LYS A 210 3.21 -10.69 -11.76
N ILE A 211 4.02 -9.86 -11.12
CA ILE A 211 4.22 -8.44 -11.41
C ILE A 211 5.71 -8.28 -11.69
N PHE A 212 6.06 -7.82 -12.90
CA PHE A 212 7.43 -7.64 -13.37
C PHE A 212 8.40 -8.82 -13.09
N LYS A 213 9.11 -8.84 -11.95
CA LYS A 213 10.10 -9.87 -11.60
C LYS A 213 9.74 -10.63 -10.33
N GLY A 214 10.16 -11.88 -10.28
CA GLY A 214 10.04 -12.74 -9.12
C GLY A 214 11.31 -13.56 -8.94
N GLN A 215 11.35 -14.39 -7.90
CA GLN A 215 12.49 -15.26 -7.62
C GLN A 215 12.08 -16.72 -7.71
N ASP A 216 12.80 -17.51 -8.50
CA ASP A 216 12.56 -18.93 -8.70
C ASP A 216 13.42 -19.77 -7.74
N PHE A 217 12.76 -20.34 -6.73
CA PHE A 217 13.38 -21.14 -5.69
C PHE A 217 13.45 -22.62 -6.09
N SER A 218 14.59 -23.24 -5.80
CA SER A 218 14.79 -24.68 -5.89
C SER A 218 14.90 -25.32 -4.51
N ALA A 219 13.93 -26.16 -4.16
CA ALA A 219 14.00 -26.95 -2.93
C ALA A 219 15.17 -27.95 -2.94
N ALA A 220 15.53 -28.50 -4.11
CA ALA A 220 16.67 -29.40 -4.27
C ALA A 220 18.01 -28.71 -3.94
N ASN A 221 18.13 -27.42 -4.25
CA ASN A 221 19.29 -26.60 -3.90
C ASN A 221 19.16 -25.95 -2.52
N THR A 222 18.09 -26.25 -1.77
CA THR A 222 17.77 -25.66 -0.46
C THR A 222 17.88 -24.12 -0.46
N GLU A 223 17.33 -23.48 -1.49
CA GLU A 223 17.38 -22.04 -1.69
C GLU A 223 16.45 -21.29 -0.73
N TYR A 224 16.84 -20.05 -0.43
CA TYR A 224 16.10 -19.12 0.43
C TYR A 224 16.63 -17.71 0.22
N ILE A 225 15.84 -16.73 0.67
CA ILE A 225 16.29 -15.34 0.86
C ILE A 225 16.17 -15.02 2.34
N GLU A 226 17.29 -14.72 2.99
CA GLU A 226 17.32 -14.29 4.38
C GLU A 226 17.00 -12.81 4.49
N ILE A 227 16.00 -12.48 5.29
CA ILE A 227 15.63 -11.12 5.65
C ILE A 227 16.26 -10.78 7.00
N PRO A 228 17.06 -9.69 7.08
CA PRO A 228 17.77 -9.34 8.29
C PRO A 228 16.81 -9.00 9.43
N THR A 229 17.31 -9.10 10.66
CA THR A 229 16.65 -8.51 11.81
C THR A 229 17.11 -7.07 11.99
N SER A 230 16.23 -6.20 12.47
CA SER A 230 16.54 -4.86 12.92
C SER A 230 16.63 -4.75 14.45
N TYR A 231 16.71 -5.88 15.16
CA TYR A 231 16.72 -5.89 16.63
C TYR A 231 17.91 -5.09 17.18
N GLY A 232 17.61 -4.06 17.98
CA GLY A 232 18.60 -3.16 18.55
C GLY A 232 18.85 -1.87 17.77
N GLU A 233 18.25 -1.70 16.59
CA GLU A 233 18.32 -0.46 15.82
C GLU A 233 17.22 0.55 16.24
N PRO A 234 17.48 1.87 16.22
CA PRO A 234 16.53 2.90 16.64
C PRO A 234 15.17 2.87 15.90
N ASN A 235 15.15 2.31 14.68
CA ASN A 235 13.96 2.16 13.83
C ASN A 235 13.51 0.70 13.65
N GLY A 236 14.08 -0.21 14.43
CA GLY A 236 13.90 -1.64 14.24
C GLY A 236 12.58 -2.16 14.80
N ILE A 237 11.55 -2.23 13.96
CA ILE A 237 10.41 -3.10 14.24
C ILE A 237 10.81 -4.48 13.74
N PRO A 238 11.08 -5.45 14.62
CA PRO A 238 11.40 -6.79 14.16
C PRO A 238 10.18 -7.33 13.40
N LEU A 239 10.40 -8.14 12.35
CA LEU A 239 9.38 -9.02 11.74
C LEU A 239 8.88 -10.09 12.74
N ALA A 240 8.95 -9.81 14.04
CA ALA A 240 8.60 -10.63 15.17
C ALA A 240 7.46 -9.89 15.86
N PRO A 241 6.22 -10.00 15.34
CA PRO A 241 5.11 -9.43 16.07
C PRO A 241 5.01 -10.10 17.43
N ASP A 242 4.71 -9.32 18.46
CA ASP A 242 4.32 -9.88 19.75
C ASP A 242 2.95 -10.57 19.62
N TYR A 243 2.64 -11.44 20.58
CA TYR A 243 1.47 -12.32 20.49
C TYR A 243 0.15 -11.56 20.43
N ASP A 244 0.16 -10.34 20.95
CA ASP A 244 -0.97 -9.42 21.00
C ASP A 244 -0.97 -8.35 19.91
N VAL A 245 -0.02 -8.40 18.98
CA VAL A 245 0.09 -7.42 17.90
C VAL A 245 -0.53 -7.98 16.61
N PRO A 246 -1.41 -7.22 15.93
CA PRO A 246 -1.95 -7.64 14.64
C PRO A 246 -0.91 -7.55 13.52
N TRP A 247 -0.97 -8.47 12.55
CA TRP A 247 -0.07 -8.51 11.40
C TRP A 247 -0.69 -9.21 10.19
N THR A 248 -0.08 -9.02 9.02
CA THR A 248 -0.46 -9.67 7.77
C THR A 248 0.78 -10.00 6.92
N ILE A 249 0.82 -11.19 6.32
CA ILE A 249 1.81 -11.62 5.34
C ILE A 249 1.11 -11.84 4.01
N GLU A 250 1.64 -11.30 2.93
CA GLU A 250 1.09 -11.40 1.57
C GLU A 250 2.19 -11.88 0.62
N ALA A 251 1.86 -12.75 -0.34
CA ALA A 251 2.76 -13.16 -1.42
C ALA A 251 1.97 -13.72 -2.62
N TRP A 252 2.50 -13.49 -3.82
CA TRP A 252 2.17 -14.31 -4.99
C TRP A 252 3.08 -15.52 -5.06
N ILE A 253 2.52 -16.70 -5.30
CA ILE A 253 3.29 -17.95 -5.40
C ILE A 253 2.90 -18.74 -6.65
N LYS A 254 3.87 -19.42 -7.25
CA LYS A 254 3.68 -20.38 -8.35
C LYS A 254 4.54 -21.61 -8.11
N ARG A 255 3.91 -22.68 -7.61
CA ARG A 255 4.59 -23.93 -7.23
C ARG A 255 4.97 -24.77 -8.44
N LYS A 256 6.10 -25.47 -8.36
CA LYS A 256 6.52 -26.52 -9.32
C LYS A 256 6.19 -27.94 -8.85
N THR A 257 6.05 -28.12 -7.54
CA THR A 257 5.81 -29.43 -6.92
C THR A 257 4.70 -29.37 -5.87
N THR A 258 4.11 -30.53 -5.62
CA THR A 258 3.04 -30.76 -4.64
C THR A 258 3.43 -31.94 -3.75
N GLY A 259 2.69 -32.16 -2.65
CA GLY A 259 2.95 -33.32 -1.80
C GLY A 259 4.18 -33.21 -0.90
N SER A 260 4.67 -31.98 -0.66
CA SER A 260 5.83 -31.69 0.19
C SER A 260 5.64 -30.37 0.95
N ASP A 261 6.21 -30.27 2.15
CA ASP A 261 6.23 -29.03 2.93
C ASP A 261 7.03 -27.94 2.22
N GLN A 262 6.43 -26.77 2.03
CA GLN A 262 7.00 -25.62 1.31
C GLN A 262 6.68 -24.32 2.04
N ALA A 263 7.68 -23.72 2.69
CA ALA A 263 7.52 -22.44 3.35
C ALA A 263 7.52 -21.28 2.35
N ILE A 264 6.53 -20.40 2.43
CA ILE A 264 6.46 -19.19 1.62
C ILE A 264 7.27 -18.09 2.31
N MET A 265 6.96 -17.83 3.58
CA MET A 265 7.74 -16.95 4.44
C MET A 265 7.70 -17.47 5.88
N SER A 266 8.84 -17.47 6.54
CA SER A 266 8.97 -18.03 7.88
C SER A 266 9.95 -17.26 8.75
N LYS A 267 9.56 -17.06 10.00
CA LYS A 267 10.47 -16.72 11.09
C LYS A 267 10.64 -17.87 12.07
N MET A 268 9.87 -18.94 11.88
CA MET A 268 9.85 -20.10 12.74
C MET A 268 11.15 -20.90 12.60
N TYR A 269 11.82 -21.13 13.73
CA TYR A 269 13.04 -21.94 13.81
C TYR A 269 12.70 -23.44 13.94
N SER A 270 13.41 -24.30 13.20
CA SER A 270 13.12 -25.74 13.10
C SER A 270 13.72 -26.63 14.21
N TYR A 271 14.75 -26.16 14.94
CA TYR A 271 15.44 -26.96 15.97
C TYR A 271 15.32 -26.38 17.38
N GLY A 272 14.89 -27.20 18.34
CA GLY A 272 14.78 -26.80 19.74
C GLY A 272 13.49 -26.03 20.03
N THR A 273 13.60 -24.77 20.46
CA THR A 273 12.45 -23.94 20.84
C THR A 273 11.88 -23.24 19.60
N CYS A 274 10.98 -23.93 18.87
CA CYS A 274 10.33 -23.34 17.69
C CYS A 274 9.51 -22.13 18.14
N THR A 275 9.94 -20.92 17.81
CA THR A 275 9.24 -19.67 18.14
C THR A 275 9.23 -18.78 16.92
N GLY A 276 8.14 -18.03 16.72
CA GLY A 276 7.92 -17.22 15.52
C GLY A 276 6.60 -17.59 14.83
N TRP A 277 6.58 -17.44 13.52
CA TRP A 277 5.43 -17.66 12.68
C TRP A 277 5.88 -18.24 11.34
N MET A 278 4.95 -18.84 10.62
CA MET A 278 5.20 -19.37 9.29
C MET A 278 3.91 -19.36 8.47
N LEU A 279 4.03 -18.94 7.22
CA LEU A 279 3.04 -19.18 6.18
C LEU A 279 3.64 -20.17 5.20
N ASP A 280 3.01 -21.34 5.06
CA ASP A 280 3.54 -22.48 4.33
C ASP A 280 2.42 -23.28 3.65
N ILE A 281 2.84 -24.26 2.86
CA ILE A 281 1.98 -25.30 2.29
C ILE A 281 2.53 -26.63 2.76
N GLU A 282 1.72 -27.43 3.43
CA GLU A 282 2.15 -28.74 3.94
C GLU A 282 2.11 -29.82 2.83
N ASP A 283 2.68 -30.99 3.13
CA ASP A 283 2.67 -32.17 2.26
C ASP A 283 1.29 -32.68 1.82
N ASN A 284 0.22 -32.21 2.45
CA ASN A 284 -1.17 -32.47 2.07
C ASN A 284 -1.75 -31.39 1.13
N ASP A 285 -0.91 -30.46 0.65
CA ASP A 285 -1.24 -29.33 -0.22
C ASP A 285 -2.22 -28.32 0.37
N LYS A 286 -2.40 -28.28 1.69
CA LYS A 286 -3.14 -27.23 2.39
C LYS A 286 -2.20 -26.09 2.77
N ILE A 287 -2.69 -24.87 2.67
CA ILE A 287 -1.97 -23.69 3.15
C ILE A 287 -2.16 -23.63 4.66
N ASN A 288 -1.07 -23.39 5.38
CA ASN A 288 -1.00 -23.34 6.83
C ASN A 288 -0.53 -21.96 7.31
N LEU A 289 -1.04 -21.56 8.47
CA LEU A 289 -0.56 -20.39 9.19
C LEU A 289 -0.24 -20.78 10.62
N TRP A 290 1.04 -20.66 10.97
CA TRP A 290 1.59 -21.02 12.27
C TRP A 290 1.89 -19.76 13.09
N LEU A 291 1.63 -19.87 14.39
CA LEU A 291 2.08 -18.92 15.40
C LEU A 291 2.57 -19.70 16.62
N VAL A 292 3.83 -19.48 17.01
CA VAL A 292 4.49 -20.23 18.07
C VAL A 292 5.21 -19.30 19.04
N TYR A 293 4.83 -19.38 20.32
CA TYR A 293 5.48 -18.67 21.42
C TYR A 293 5.85 -19.69 22.50
N ARG A 294 7.15 -19.97 22.65
CA ARG A 294 7.86 -20.21 23.92
C ARG A 294 9.22 -20.91 23.76
N LYS A 295 10.11 -20.46 24.64
CA LYS A 295 11.37 -21.06 25.07
C LYS A 295 11.10 -21.79 26.42
N ASN A 296 11.72 -22.94 26.62
CA ASN A 296 11.94 -23.57 27.94
C ASN A 296 10.74 -23.88 28.89
N ILE A 297 9.68 -24.56 28.44
CA ILE A 297 8.73 -25.29 29.34
C ILE A 297 8.48 -26.69 28.73
N PRO A 298 8.20 -27.76 29.52
CA PRO A 298 8.10 -29.14 29.00
C PRO A 298 7.03 -29.42 27.91
N PHE A 299 6.24 -28.43 27.46
CA PHE A 299 5.19 -28.62 26.46
C PHE A 299 5.22 -27.53 25.38
N PHE A 300 5.28 -27.97 24.12
CA PHE A 300 5.14 -27.16 22.91
C PHE A 300 3.73 -26.53 22.88
N LYS A 301 3.63 -25.21 22.72
CA LYS A 301 2.36 -24.48 22.59
C LYS A 301 2.38 -23.65 21.31
N TRP A 302 1.37 -23.83 20.48
CA TRP A 302 1.25 -23.16 19.20
C TRP A 302 -0.21 -23.02 18.81
N ASN A 303 -0.44 -22.09 17.91
CA ASN A 303 -1.67 -22.00 17.16
C ASN A 303 -1.36 -22.31 15.71
N GLN A 304 -2.21 -23.11 15.10
CA GLN A 304 -2.11 -23.48 13.71
C GLN A 304 -3.51 -23.59 13.14
N ILE A 305 -3.69 -22.96 11.99
CA ILE A 305 -4.84 -23.17 11.12
C ILE A 305 -4.34 -23.66 9.77
N GLU A 306 -5.16 -24.50 9.15
CA GLU A 306 -4.95 -24.98 7.78
C GLU A 306 -6.20 -24.67 6.94
N THR A 307 -6.05 -24.58 5.63
CA THR A 307 -7.19 -24.48 4.71
C THR A 307 -7.98 -25.79 4.67
N THR A 308 -9.31 -25.70 4.51
CA THR A 308 -10.14 -26.90 4.29
C THR A 308 -9.95 -27.49 2.90
N GLU A 309 -9.56 -26.64 1.94
CA GLU A 309 -9.25 -27.01 0.55
C GLU A 309 -7.76 -27.32 0.38
N THR A 310 -7.45 -28.07 -0.67
CA THR A 310 -6.08 -28.36 -1.11
C THR A 310 -5.78 -27.60 -2.40
N TYR A 311 -4.53 -27.15 -2.55
CA TYR A 311 -4.06 -26.33 -3.67
C TYR A 311 -2.99 -27.09 -4.47
N THR A 312 -3.44 -28.06 -5.25
CA THR A 312 -2.60 -29.04 -5.97
C THR A 312 -2.20 -28.61 -7.38
N ALA A 313 -2.67 -27.45 -7.88
CA ALA A 313 -2.30 -27.00 -9.22
C ALA A 313 -0.89 -26.41 -9.21
N VAL A 314 0.05 -27.09 -9.89
CA VAL A 314 1.38 -26.55 -10.21
C VAL A 314 1.30 -25.58 -11.38
N ASP A 315 2.34 -24.77 -11.54
CA ASP A 315 2.47 -23.77 -12.61
C ASP A 315 1.31 -22.76 -12.67
N ARG A 316 0.65 -22.56 -11.53
CA ARG A 316 -0.45 -21.60 -11.36
C ARG A 316 -0.12 -20.59 -10.28
N TRP A 317 -0.36 -19.32 -10.58
CA TRP A 317 -0.27 -18.24 -9.60
C TRP A 317 -1.41 -18.30 -8.59
N TYR A 318 -1.05 -18.20 -7.32
CA TYR A 318 -1.96 -18.00 -6.20
C TYR A 318 -1.52 -16.77 -5.40
N TYR A 319 -2.46 -15.89 -5.07
CA TYR A 319 -2.22 -14.84 -4.08
C TYR A 319 -2.58 -15.38 -2.70
N VAL A 320 -1.59 -15.59 -1.84
CA VAL A 320 -1.77 -16.20 -0.52
C VAL A 320 -1.51 -15.16 0.56
N VAL A 321 -2.47 -15.04 1.48
CA VAL A 321 -2.38 -14.07 2.58
C VAL A 321 -2.70 -14.74 3.92
N GLY A 322 -1.81 -14.57 4.89
CA GLY A 322 -2.03 -14.95 6.29
C GLY A 322 -2.25 -13.72 7.16
N THR A 323 -3.30 -13.69 7.97
CA THR A 323 -3.60 -12.60 8.90
C THR A 323 -3.70 -13.09 10.32
N CYS A 324 -3.22 -12.29 11.27
CA CYS A 324 -3.45 -12.49 12.71
C CYS A 324 -3.88 -11.18 13.35
N ASN A 325 -4.97 -11.18 14.13
CA ASN A 325 -5.50 -9.97 14.75
C ASN A 325 -4.94 -9.66 16.16
N GLY A 326 -3.88 -10.34 16.60
CA GLY A 326 -3.32 -10.18 17.94
C GLY A 326 -4.15 -10.82 19.07
N ASN A 327 -5.18 -11.63 18.78
CA ASN A 327 -5.99 -12.22 19.85
C ASN A 327 -5.40 -13.50 20.46
N THR A 328 -4.23 -13.98 20.02
CA THR A 328 -3.57 -15.25 20.43
C THR A 328 -4.41 -16.52 20.28
N ARG A 329 -5.47 -16.50 19.46
CA ARG A 329 -6.37 -17.63 19.22
C ARG A 329 -6.51 -17.88 17.74
N THR A 330 -6.75 -19.12 17.34
CA THR A 330 -7.01 -19.45 15.93
C THR A 330 -8.28 -18.79 15.37
N SER A 331 -9.20 -18.37 16.25
CA SER A 331 -10.35 -17.53 15.88
C SER A 331 -9.95 -16.18 15.27
N GLY A 332 -8.77 -15.66 15.61
CA GLY A 332 -8.22 -14.41 15.08
C GLY A 332 -7.21 -14.56 13.96
N MET A 333 -6.93 -15.80 13.52
CA MET A 333 -6.04 -16.12 12.41
C MET A 333 -6.88 -16.40 11.17
N ASN A 334 -6.54 -15.88 10.00
CA ASN A 334 -7.24 -16.24 8.75
C ASN A 334 -6.27 -16.43 7.60
N ILE A 335 -6.65 -17.28 6.65
CA ILE A 335 -5.96 -17.48 5.38
C ILE A 335 -6.89 -16.97 4.28
N PHE A 336 -6.31 -16.29 3.30
CA PHE A 336 -6.98 -15.89 2.07
C PHE A 336 -6.22 -16.46 0.89
N VAL A 337 -6.97 -16.86 -0.14
CA VAL A 337 -6.42 -17.29 -1.42
C VAL A 337 -7.15 -16.54 -2.53
N ASN A 338 -6.39 -15.93 -3.44
CA ASN A 338 -6.92 -15.17 -4.57
C ASN A 338 -7.93 -14.10 -4.13
N GLY A 339 -7.57 -13.34 -3.09
CA GLY A 339 -8.37 -12.23 -2.57
C GLY A 339 -9.57 -12.62 -1.71
N ASN A 340 -9.85 -13.91 -1.50
CA ASN A 340 -11.03 -14.39 -0.77
C ASN A 340 -10.63 -15.11 0.51
N ILE A 341 -11.41 -14.89 1.59
CA ILE A 341 -11.23 -15.67 2.82
C ILE A 341 -11.62 -17.13 2.54
N VAL A 342 -10.78 -18.08 2.95
CA VAL A 342 -11.04 -19.51 2.72
C VAL A 342 -11.47 -20.21 4.01
N GLY A 343 -12.16 -21.34 3.86
CA GLY A 343 -12.50 -22.20 5.00
C GLY A 343 -11.24 -22.68 5.71
N LYS A 344 -11.27 -22.74 7.05
CA LYS A 344 -10.13 -23.15 7.87
C LYS A 344 -10.49 -24.24 8.89
N THR A 345 -9.53 -25.09 9.20
CA THR A 345 -9.57 -26.03 10.33
C THR A 345 -8.54 -25.61 11.37
N THR A 346 -8.91 -25.69 12.65
CA THR A 346 -7.96 -25.50 13.76
C THR A 346 -7.20 -26.80 13.98
N VAL A 347 -5.90 -26.79 13.69
CA VAL A 347 -5.01 -27.92 13.99
C VAL A 347 -4.56 -27.85 15.45
N SER A 348 -4.26 -26.64 15.96
CA SER A 348 -3.92 -26.41 17.36
C SER A 348 -4.35 -25.00 17.79
N ASP A 349 -4.85 -24.85 19.02
CA ASP A 349 -5.15 -23.56 19.65
C ASP A 349 -4.70 -23.58 21.13
N THR A 350 -3.39 -23.74 21.33
CA THR A 350 -2.80 -23.98 22.66
C THR A 350 -1.97 -22.82 23.17
N LEU A 351 -1.78 -21.76 22.38
CA LEU A 351 -1.12 -20.54 22.84
C LEU A 351 -1.83 -19.95 24.05
N ASP A 352 -1.05 -19.40 24.96
CA ASP A 352 -1.51 -18.92 26.25
C ASP A 352 -0.87 -17.56 26.54
N ARG A 353 -1.75 -16.57 26.75
CA ARG A 353 -1.41 -15.14 26.91
C ARG A 353 -0.52 -14.84 28.10
N ASN A 354 -0.54 -15.69 29.13
CA ASN A 354 0.20 -15.46 30.37
C ASN A 354 1.04 -16.69 30.73
N PRO A 355 2.18 -16.91 30.06
CA PRO A 355 3.12 -17.93 30.49
C PRO A 355 3.50 -17.76 31.96
N PRO A 356 3.55 -18.84 32.75
CA PRO A 356 4.36 -18.84 33.96
C PRO A 356 5.80 -18.49 33.54
N GLY A 357 6.32 -17.33 33.98
CA GLY A 357 7.64 -16.81 33.56
C GLY A 357 7.59 -15.50 32.74
N GLY A 358 6.41 -15.05 32.32
CA GLY A 358 6.25 -13.80 31.54
C GLY A 358 6.25 -14.04 30.03
N PRO A 359 5.93 -13.01 29.24
CA PRO A 359 5.93 -13.12 27.78
C PRO A 359 7.35 -13.31 27.27
N GLU A 360 7.64 -14.50 26.74
CA GLU A 360 8.83 -14.69 25.93
C GLU A 360 8.48 -14.28 24.51
N HIS A 361 9.01 -13.14 24.10
CA HIS A 361 8.78 -12.52 22.81
C HIS A 361 9.07 -13.51 21.67
N THR A 362 8.41 -13.32 20.52
CA THR A 362 8.86 -13.88 19.25
C THR A 362 10.36 -13.60 19.08
N MET A 363 11.07 -14.44 18.32
CA MET A 363 12.50 -14.34 18.03
C MET A 363 12.89 -12.99 17.40
N ALA A 364 12.83 -11.91 18.16
CA ALA A 364 12.98 -10.54 17.70
C ALA A 364 14.38 -10.32 17.17
N ASP A 365 15.37 -10.93 17.80
CA ASP A 365 16.80 -10.93 17.49
C ASP A 365 17.20 -11.82 16.31
N ALA A 366 16.25 -12.44 15.63
CA ALA A 366 16.55 -13.50 14.68
C ALA A 366 16.08 -13.14 13.27
N THR A 367 16.70 -13.70 12.23
CA THR A 367 16.33 -13.43 10.83
C THR A 367 14.99 -14.09 10.45
N ALA A 368 14.37 -13.65 9.37
CA ALA A 368 13.27 -14.36 8.71
C ALA A 368 13.75 -14.87 7.34
N ASN A 369 13.07 -15.85 6.77
CA ASN A 369 13.37 -16.37 5.44
C ASN A 369 12.15 -16.26 4.53
N ILE A 370 12.38 -15.92 3.27
CA ILE A 370 11.45 -16.15 2.15
C ILE A 370 11.88 -17.46 1.46
N GLY A 371 10.91 -18.30 1.13
CA GLY A 371 11.13 -19.55 0.40
C GLY A 371 11.72 -20.71 1.22
N ALA A 372 11.85 -20.57 2.54
CA ALA A 372 12.26 -21.67 3.41
C ALA A 372 11.80 -21.46 4.86
N ARG A 373 11.57 -22.56 5.58
CA ARG A 373 11.55 -22.52 7.03
C ARG A 373 12.97 -22.25 7.53
N ARG A 374 13.09 -21.43 8.56
CA ARG A 374 14.42 -21.07 9.08
C ARG A 374 15.05 -22.29 9.75
N SER A 375 16.22 -22.70 9.27
CA SER A 375 17.00 -23.81 9.84
C SER A 375 18.50 -23.53 9.78
N ASP A 376 19.25 -24.18 10.66
CA ASP A 376 20.71 -24.29 10.61
C ASP A 376 21.19 -25.43 9.68
N GLY A 377 20.36 -25.86 8.72
CA GLY A 377 20.79 -26.68 7.57
C GLY A 377 20.30 -28.13 7.50
N ILE A 378 19.23 -28.50 8.21
CA ILE A 378 18.70 -29.89 8.23
C ILE A 378 17.20 -29.98 7.85
N ASP A 379 16.61 -28.88 7.41
CA ASP A 379 15.16 -28.79 7.20
C ASP A 379 14.74 -28.98 5.73
N ASN A 380 13.68 -29.75 5.51
CA ASN A 380 13.14 -30.06 4.17
C ASN A 380 12.04 -29.09 3.71
N CYS A 381 11.68 -28.08 4.52
CA CYS A 381 10.61 -27.13 4.20
C CYS A 381 11.11 -25.97 3.34
N HIS A 382 11.58 -26.27 2.13
CA HIS A 382 12.00 -25.28 1.12
C HIS A 382 10.94 -25.16 0.02
N PHE A 383 10.69 -23.93 -0.41
CA PHE A 383 9.81 -23.66 -1.54
C PHE A 383 10.43 -24.13 -2.84
N ASP A 384 9.59 -24.60 -3.76
CA ASP A 384 10.01 -25.03 -5.10
C ASP A 384 9.07 -24.39 -6.13
N GLY A 385 9.57 -23.35 -6.79
CA GLY A 385 8.81 -22.49 -7.69
C GLY A 385 9.05 -21.01 -7.45
N ILE A 386 8.18 -20.17 -8.03
CA ILE A 386 8.37 -18.72 -8.05
C ILE A 386 7.60 -18.07 -6.90
N ILE A 387 8.25 -17.16 -6.18
CA ILE A 387 7.60 -16.24 -5.23
C ILE A 387 7.80 -14.80 -5.72
N ASP A 388 6.73 -14.01 -5.60
CA ASP A 388 6.67 -12.61 -5.99
C ASP A 388 5.88 -11.78 -4.96
N GLU A 389 6.14 -10.47 -4.88
CA GLU A 389 5.38 -9.49 -4.09
C GLU A 389 5.21 -9.85 -2.61
N VAL A 390 6.32 -10.17 -1.92
CA VAL A 390 6.26 -10.53 -0.50
C VAL A 390 6.13 -9.27 0.35
N ARG A 391 5.04 -9.18 1.12
CA ARG A 391 4.76 -8.02 1.98
C ARG A 391 4.50 -8.47 3.41
N PHE A 392 4.99 -7.66 4.35
CA PHE A 392 4.69 -7.82 5.77
C PHE A 392 4.10 -6.53 6.33
N THR A 393 2.87 -6.62 6.85
CA THR A 393 2.21 -5.55 7.59
C THR A 393 2.31 -5.84 9.10
N TYR A 394 2.77 -4.86 9.87
CA TYR A 394 2.87 -4.92 11.33
C TYR A 394 1.95 -3.90 12.01
N ASN A 395 1.42 -4.26 13.18
CA ASN A 395 0.52 -3.44 13.98
C ASN A 395 -0.77 -3.04 13.23
N ALA A 396 -1.18 -3.86 12.26
CA ALA A 396 -2.44 -3.76 11.54
C ALA A 396 -2.80 -5.11 10.91
N VAL A 397 -4.09 -5.33 10.69
CA VAL A 397 -4.58 -6.42 9.84
C VAL A 397 -5.10 -5.82 8.55
N ARG A 398 -4.56 -6.26 7.41
CA ARG A 398 -5.23 -6.00 6.12
C ARG A 398 -6.51 -6.81 6.10
N ASN A 399 -7.64 -6.10 6.06
CA ASN A 399 -8.95 -6.73 6.13
C ASN A 399 -9.33 -7.40 4.80
N ALA A 400 -10.45 -8.12 4.79
CA ALA A 400 -10.92 -8.82 3.58
C ALA A 400 -11.10 -7.90 2.37
N SER A 401 -11.54 -6.65 2.56
CA SER A 401 -11.69 -5.72 1.45
C SER A 401 -10.36 -5.24 0.89
N TRP A 402 -9.37 -4.99 1.75
CA TRP A 402 -8.03 -4.61 1.33
C TRP A 402 -7.37 -5.74 0.54
N ILE A 403 -7.45 -6.96 1.05
CA ILE A 403 -6.86 -8.16 0.44
C ILE A 403 -7.55 -8.47 -0.90
N ASN A 404 -8.88 -8.38 -0.96
CA ASN A 404 -9.62 -8.57 -2.20
C ASN A 404 -9.26 -7.52 -3.25
N THR A 405 -9.24 -6.25 -2.87
CA THR A 405 -8.90 -5.14 -3.80
C THR A 405 -7.46 -5.27 -4.29
N SER A 406 -6.52 -5.66 -3.42
CA SER A 406 -5.13 -5.95 -3.81
C SER A 406 -5.06 -7.07 -4.85
N TYR A 407 -5.78 -8.17 -4.63
CA TYR A 407 -5.85 -9.25 -5.62
C TYR A 407 -6.46 -8.80 -6.94
N MET A 408 -7.60 -8.08 -6.92
CA MET A 408 -8.26 -7.62 -8.16
C MET A 408 -7.34 -6.69 -8.96
N ASN A 409 -6.66 -5.77 -8.28
CA ASN A 409 -5.72 -4.84 -8.90
C ASN A 409 -4.47 -5.53 -9.45
N GLN A 410 -3.89 -6.48 -8.72
CA GLN A 410 -2.64 -7.13 -9.13
C GLN A 410 -2.86 -8.29 -10.10
N ASN A 411 -4.00 -8.96 -10.04
CA ASN A 411 -4.26 -10.12 -10.89
C ASN A 411 -4.58 -9.74 -12.34
N ASP A 412 -5.30 -8.63 -12.51
CA ASP A 412 -5.75 -8.08 -13.79
C ASP A 412 -5.77 -6.54 -13.70
N PRO A 413 -4.58 -5.90 -13.70
CA PRO A 413 -4.48 -4.45 -13.54
C PRO A 413 -5.14 -3.69 -14.67
N GLU A 414 -5.16 -4.24 -15.89
CA GLU A 414 -5.79 -3.61 -17.06
C GLU A 414 -7.30 -3.51 -16.93
N SER A 415 -7.98 -4.50 -16.33
CA SER A 415 -9.40 -4.39 -16.02
C SER A 415 -9.69 -3.53 -14.78
N PHE A 416 -8.69 -3.32 -13.92
CA PHE A 416 -8.83 -2.55 -12.68
C PHE A 416 -8.89 -1.04 -12.90
N ILE A 417 -8.20 -0.56 -13.94
CA ILE A 417 -8.17 0.85 -14.32
C ILE A 417 -8.55 1.06 -15.79
N THR A 418 -9.03 2.25 -16.13
CA THR A 418 -9.02 2.73 -17.52
C THR A 418 -8.13 3.96 -17.62
N VAL A 419 -7.38 4.05 -18.72
CA VAL A 419 -6.49 5.16 -19.00
C VAL A 419 -7.04 5.90 -20.22
N ASP A 420 -7.36 7.18 -20.04
CA ASP A 420 -7.86 8.02 -21.13
C ASP A 420 -6.74 8.37 -22.12
N VAL A 421 -7.13 8.90 -23.27
CA VAL A 421 -6.20 9.47 -24.27
C VAL A 421 -5.37 10.61 -23.66
N GLU A 422 -4.15 10.79 -24.17
CA GLU A 422 -3.31 11.91 -23.78
C GLU A 422 -3.99 13.26 -24.03
N GLU A 423 -3.90 14.14 -23.02
CA GLU A 423 -4.15 15.56 -23.17
C GLU A 423 -2.81 16.29 -23.24
N SER A 424 -2.71 17.27 -24.14
CA SER A 424 -1.59 18.21 -24.24
C SER A 424 -2.07 19.61 -23.90
N LYS A 425 -1.25 20.40 -23.21
CA LYS A 425 -1.56 21.79 -22.84
C LYS A 425 -1.57 22.77 -24.02
#